data_AF-A0A453A5H9-F1
#
_entry.id   AF-A0A453A5H9-F1
#
_cell.length_a   1.000
_cell.length_b   1.000
_cell.length_c   1.000
_cell.angle_alpha   90.00
_cell.angle_beta   90.00
_cell.angle_gamma   90.00
#
_symmetry.space_group_name_H-M   'P 1'
#
loop_
_entity.id
_entity.type
_entity.pdbx_description
1 polymer ?
#
loop_
_entity_poly.entity_id
_entity_poly.type
_entity_poly.pdbx_seq_one_letter_code
_entity_poly.pdbx_strand_id
1 'polypeptide(L)'
;KLGANTPRPGIAANVQASGERLVTISDLKSEERKQKLNRYRKKKIQRNFGRKIKYACRKALADSQPRVRGRFAKMDDGDMLKPRK
;
A
#
# COMPACT_ATOMS: atom_id res chain seq x y z
N LYS A 1 49.97 -5.83 -32.81
CA LYS A 1 49.03 -4.98 -33.56
C LYS A 1 48.51 -3.89 -32.63
N LEU A 2 48.90 -2.65 -32.91
CA LEU A 2 48.45 -1.38 -32.31
C LEU A 2 46.93 -1.22 -32.59
N GLY A 3 46.08 -0.55 -31.81
CA GLY A 3 46.30 0.28 -30.63
C GLY A 3 44.97 0.59 -29.93
N ALA A 4 45.09 1.07 -28.69
CA ALA A 4 44.02 1.59 -27.87
C ALA A 4 43.54 2.95 -28.38
N ASN A 5 42.22 3.19 -28.38
CA ASN A 5 41.62 4.49 -28.65
C ASN A 5 40.78 4.93 -27.44
N THR A 6 41.47 5.48 -26.44
CA THR A 6 40.85 6.27 -25.36
C THR A 6 40.60 7.69 -25.88
N PRO A 7 39.38 8.24 -25.83
CA PRO A 7 39.17 9.65 -26.13
C PRO A 7 39.80 10.50 -25.02
N ARG A 8 40.78 11.32 -25.40
CA ARG A 8 41.47 12.31 -24.58
C ARG A 8 40.47 13.37 -24.06
N PRO A 9 40.59 13.85 -22.81
CA PRO A 9 39.67 14.82 -22.26
C PRO A 9 39.95 16.20 -22.86
N GLY A 10 39.00 16.72 -23.63
CA GLY A 10 38.97 18.12 -24.02
C GLY A 10 38.41 18.95 -22.87
N ILE A 11 39.25 19.82 -22.30
CA ILE A 11 38.85 20.85 -21.36
C ILE A 11 37.95 21.83 -22.13
N ALA A 12 36.64 21.75 -21.91
CA ALA A 12 35.73 22.85 -22.14
C ALA A 12 35.24 23.28 -20.76
N ALA A 13 35.54 24.53 -20.40
CA ALA A 13 35.17 25.17 -19.15
C ALA A 13 33.70 24.88 -18.81
N ASN A 14 33.46 24.07 -17.79
CA ASN A 14 32.11 23.93 -17.24
C ASN A 14 31.86 25.15 -16.37
N VAL A 15 31.38 26.21 -17.03
CA VAL A 15 30.70 27.35 -16.40
C VAL A 15 29.75 26.76 -15.37
N GLN A 16 29.97 27.06 -14.10
CA GLN A 16 28.97 26.84 -13.06
C GLN A 16 27.78 27.72 -13.39
N ALA A 17 26.93 27.26 -14.30
CA ALA A 17 25.62 27.82 -14.53
C ALA A 17 24.78 27.35 -13.34
N SER A 18 24.75 28.16 -12.28
CA SER A 18 23.66 28.20 -11.32
C SER A 18 22.39 28.68 -12.04
N GLY A 19 21.97 27.92 -13.04
CA GLY A 19 20.71 28.10 -13.73
C GLY A 19 19.69 27.27 -12.99
N GLU A 20 18.75 27.94 -12.32
CA GLU A 20 17.54 27.32 -11.83
C GLU A 20 16.90 26.55 -12.99
N ARG A 21 17.07 25.22 -13.00
CA ARG A 21 16.45 24.37 -14.00
C ARG A 21 14.96 24.41 -13.74
N LEU A 22 14.24 25.14 -14.59
CA LEU A 22 12.78 25.17 -14.58
C LEU A 22 12.24 23.75 -14.70
N VAL A 23 11.45 23.35 -13.70
CA VAL A 23 10.89 22.00 -13.61
C VAL A 23 9.98 21.79 -14.81
N THR A 24 10.35 20.86 -15.69
CA THR A 24 9.54 20.56 -16.87
C THR A 24 8.32 19.72 -16.48
N ILE A 25 7.28 19.71 -17.31
CA ILE A 25 6.09 18.88 -17.10
C ILE A 25 6.47 17.39 -16.97
N SER A 26 7.51 16.94 -17.68
CA SER A 26 8.09 15.60 -17.53
C SER A 26 8.72 15.36 -16.16
N ASP A 27 9.40 16.35 -15.59
CA ASP A 27 10.00 16.24 -14.26
C ASP A 27 8.93 16.13 -13.18
N LEU A 28 7.87 16.95 -13.27
CA LEU A 28 6.70 16.87 -12.37
C LEU A 28 6.05 15.48 -12.40
N LYS A 29 5.88 14.90 -13.60
CA LYS A 29 5.35 13.54 -13.77
C LYS A 29 6.29 12.47 -13.19
N SER A 30 7.60 12.69 -13.27
CA SER A 30 8.61 11.79 -12.70
C SER A 30 8.60 11.83 -11.16
N GLU A 31 8.46 13.02 -10.57
CA GLU A 31 8.38 13.20 -9.13
C GLU A 31 7.07 12.64 -8.56
N GLU A 32 5.94 12.87 -9.23
CA GLU A 32 4.65 12.27 -8.84
C GLU A 32 4.73 10.73 -8.83
N ARG A 33 5.41 10.13 -9.82
CA ARG A 33 5.65 8.69 -9.87
C ARG A 33 6.54 8.23 -8.70
N LYS A 34 7.63 8.94 -8.40
CA LYS A 34 8.51 8.64 -7.26
C LYS A 34 7.73 8.69 -5.94
N GLN A 35 6.88 9.70 -5.74
CA GLN A 35 6.01 9.82 -4.56
C GLN A 35 5.03 8.65 -4.45
N LYS A 36 4.34 8.29 -5.54
CA LYS A 36 3.44 7.12 -5.57
C LYS A 36 4.17 5.81 -5.26
N LEU A 37 5.35 5.59 -5.82
CA LEU A 37 6.18 4.41 -5.55
C LEU A 37 6.65 4.37 -4.09
N ASN A 38 7.07 5.50 -3.53
CA ASN A 38 7.46 5.58 -2.12
C ASN A 38 6.28 5.26 -1.20
N ARG A 39 5.10 5.81 -1.46
CA ARG A 39 3.87 5.46 -0.73
C ARG A 39 3.55 3.96 -0.84
N TYR A 40 3.69 3.38 -2.02
CA TYR A 40 3.49 1.94 -2.24
C TYR A 40 4.49 1.10 -1.44
N ARG A 41 5.79 1.40 -1.50
CA ARG A 41 6.84 0.66 -0.79
C ARG A 41 6.62 0.71 0.73
N LYS A 42 6.35 1.91 1.28
CA LYS A 42 6.01 2.09 2.71
C LYS A 42 4.79 1.25 3.11
N LYS A 43 3.70 1.32 2.33
CA LYS A 43 2.50 0.51 2.56
C LYS A 43 2.77 -0.99 2.45
N LYS A 44 3.64 -1.43 1.53
CA LYS A 44 3.99 -2.85 1.33
C LYS A 44 4.67 -3.43 2.57
N ILE A 45 5.61 -2.68 3.16
CA ILE A 45 6.33 -3.10 4.38
C ILE A 45 5.37 -3.14 5.58
N GLN A 46 4.44 -2.20 5.68
CA GLN A 46 3.50 -2.08 6.80
C GLN A 46 2.18 -2.87 6.62
N ARG A 47 2.12 -3.84 5.70
CA ARG A 47 0.92 -4.65 5.52
C ARG A 47 0.68 -5.50 6.76
N ASN A 48 -0.58 -5.58 7.17
CA ASN A 48 -1.01 -6.50 8.23
C ASN A 48 -1.53 -7.78 7.58
N PHE A 49 -0.81 -8.90 7.77
CA PHE A 49 -1.21 -10.23 7.30
C PHE A 49 -1.95 -11.04 8.38
N GLY A 50 -1.80 -10.65 9.65
CA GLY A 50 -2.55 -11.25 10.74
C GLY A 50 -4.03 -10.90 10.68
N ARG A 51 -4.87 -11.73 11.30
CA ARG A 51 -6.31 -11.44 11.45
C ARG A 51 -6.50 -10.24 12.37
N LYS A 52 -7.10 -9.16 11.85
CA LYS A 52 -7.45 -7.95 12.61
C LYS A 52 -8.96 -7.81 12.74
N ILE A 53 -9.45 -7.71 13.98
CA ILE A 53 -10.85 -7.40 14.26
C ILE A 53 -10.98 -5.88 14.33
N LYS A 54 -11.58 -5.27 13.30
CA LYS A 54 -11.76 -3.81 13.24
C LYS A 54 -12.93 -3.33 14.10
N TYR A 55 -14.01 -4.10 14.15
CA TYR A 55 -15.24 -3.73 14.86
C TYR A 55 -15.53 -4.74 15.97
N ALA A 56 -15.17 -4.38 17.20
CA ALA A 56 -15.35 -5.24 18.36
C ALA A 56 -16.83 -5.60 18.58
N CYS A 57 -17.72 -4.61 18.50
CA CYS A 57 -19.16 -4.82 18.71
C CYS A 57 -19.75 -5.85 17.73
N ARG A 58 -19.39 -5.77 16.44
CA ARG A 58 -19.85 -6.74 15.44
C ARG A 58 -19.30 -8.15 15.69
N LYS A 59 -18.07 -8.27 16.22
CA LYS A 59 -17.50 -9.56 16.61
C LYS A 59 -18.28 -10.16 17.78
N ALA A 60 -18.52 -9.38 18.83
CA ALA A 60 -19.30 -9.82 19.99
C ALA A 60 -20.71 -10.28 19.59
N LEU A 61 -21.38 -9.54 18.70
CA LEU A 61 -22.68 -9.97 18.15
C LEU A 61 -22.56 -11.28 17.38
N ALA A 62 -21.54 -11.46 16.53
CA ALA A 62 -21.34 -12.69 15.77
C ALA A 62 -20.95 -13.90 16.63
N ASP A 63 -20.36 -13.67 17.81
CA ASP A 63 -19.96 -14.72 18.74
C ASP A 63 -21.15 -15.22 19.59
N SER A 64 -22.12 -14.35 19.91
CA SER A 64 -23.32 -14.72 20.67
C SER A 64 -24.46 -15.30 19.83
N GLN A 65 -24.41 -15.16 18.49
CA GLN A 65 -25.43 -15.70 17.59
C GLN A 65 -25.41 -17.25 17.55
N PRO A 66 -26.58 -17.92 17.59
CA PRO A 66 -26.66 -19.38 17.49
C PRO A 66 -26.08 -19.92 16.18
N ARG A 67 -25.32 -21.02 16.25
CA ARG A 67 -24.71 -21.67 15.08
C ARG A 67 -25.03 -23.15 14.99
N VAL A 68 -25.26 -23.64 13.77
CA VAL A 68 -25.36 -25.07 13.44
C VAL A 68 -24.35 -25.37 12.35
N ARG A 69 -23.40 -26.27 12.64
CA ARG A 69 -22.29 -26.65 11.72
C ARG A 69 -21.51 -25.44 11.15
N GLY A 70 -21.28 -24.42 11.98
CA GLY A 70 -20.53 -23.20 11.64
C GLY A 70 -21.33 -22.08 10.96
N ARG A 71 -22.57 -22.35 10.54
CA ARG A 71 -23.49 -21.36 9.94
C ARG A 71 -24.37 -20.77 11.03
N PHE A 72 -24.77 -19.50 10.90
CA PHE A 72 -25.81 -18.95 11.77
C PHE A 72 -27.12 -19.68 11.55
N ALA A 73 -27.76 -20.11 12.64
CA ALA A 73 -29.09 -20.67 12.57
C ALA A 73 -30.09 -19.55 12.27
N LYS A 74 -31.08 -19.83 11.42
CA LYS A 74 -32.27 -18.99 11.38
C LYS A 74 -33.09 -19.33 12.61
N MET A 75 -33.58 -18.31 13.31
CA MET A 75 -34.61 -18.53 14.30
C MET A 75 -35.86 -18.91 13.49
N ASP A 76 -36.22 -20.18 13.52
CA ASP A 76 -37.55 -20.59 13.08
C ASP A 76 -38.55 -20.05 14.11
N ASP A 77 -39.78 -19.76 13.71
CA ASP A 77 -40.77 -19.09 14.58
C ASP A 77 -41.00 -19.83 15.92
N GLY A 78 -40.72 -21.14 15.97
CA GLY A 78 -40.78 -21.97 17.17
C GLY A 78 -39.64 -21.76 18.20
N ASP A 79 -38.53 -21.11 17.83
CA ASP A 79 -37.39 -20.86 18.72
C ASP A 79 -37.47 -19.52 19.46
N MET A 80 -38.31 -18.60 19.01
CA MET A 80 -38.51 -17.29 19.66
C MET A 80 -39.33 -17.37 20.97
N LEU A 81 -40.08 -18.46 21.17
CA LEU A 81 -40.93 -18.66 22.35
C LEU A 81 -40.19 -19.24 23.57
N LYS A 82 -38.89 -19.50 23.46
CA LYS A 82 -38.08 -20.04 24.56
C LYS A 82 -37.34 -18.89 25.25
N PRO A 83 -37.60 -18.59 26.54
CA PRO A 83 -36.86 -17.54 27.24
C PRO A 83 -35.37 -17.89 27.20
N ARG A 84 -34.57 -16.94 26.75
CA ARG A 84 -33.11 -17.05 26.80
C ARG A 84 -32.72 -17.10 28.27
N LYS A 85 -32.32 -18.29 28.74
CA LYS A 85 -31.76 -18.50 30.09
C LYS A 85 -30.42 -17.80 30.23
#